data_AF-A0A1I7T926-F1
#
_entry.id   AF-A0A1I7T926-F1
#
_cell.length_a   1.000
_cell.length_b   1.000
_cell.length_c   1.000
_cell.angle_alpha   90.00
_cell.angle_beta   90.00
_cell.angle_gamma   90.00
#
_symmetry.space_group_name_H-M   'P 1'
#
loop_
_entity.id
_entity.type
_entity.pdbx_description
1 polymer ?
#
loop_
_entity_poly.entity_id
_entity_poly.type
_entity_poly.pdbx_seq_one_letter_code
_entity_poly.pdbx_strand_id
1 'polypeptide(L)'
;MDTETTANEDETRRRKTASPEIDVDGLKSDCSSPERIDEEKEKAADDRSDGSEQEQKKTKNTLPPPTTQRARTSSSTSDGTEALIATLSAWDWVTIDGLQLPAVSRNKERYVAVHMVQLKLLSKFPSHIPPEITRKFTMGSHKMSVSEAWTFNSINAVIRKFDLGCQLFTADDELVKLNDVQMFYWNVKLFNLQRVNSEYETAIRAAEHNIQLLATAMQLKQQVENDIL
;
A
#
# COMPACT_ATOMS: atom_id res chain seq x y z
N MET A 1 -21.54 26.56 -66.21
CA MET A 1 -20.71 27.60 -66.82
C MET A 1 -20.51 28.66 -65.75
N ASP A 2 -19.58 28.40 -64.83
CA ASP A 2 -18.19 28.92 -64.85
C ASP A 2 -18.20 30.25 -64.07
N THR A 3 -17.40 30.57 -63.05
CA THR A 3 -16.05 30.17 -62.60
C THR A 3 -15.85 30.88 -61.24
N GLU A 4 -15.39 30.18 -60.18
CA GLU A 4 -14.05 30.25 -59.56
C GLU A 4 -13.63 31.53 -58.79
N THR A 5 -13.39 31.31 -57.49
CA THR A 5 -12.11 31.49 -56.75
C THR A 5 -11.53 32.90 -56.54
N THR A 6 -11.34 33.29 -55.27
CA THR A 6 -10.03 33.71 -54.72
C THR A 6 -9.99 33.56 -53.19
N ALA A 7 -8.83 33.10 -52.72
CA ALA A 7 -8.47 32.79 -51.35
C ALA A 7 -7.59 33.91 -50.72
N ASN A 8 -7.18 33.67 -49.46
CA ASN A 8 -6.20 34.37 -48.60
C ASN A 8 -6.75 35.61 -47.85
N GLU A 9 -6.44 35.87 -46.57
CA GLU A 9 -5.21 35.56 -45.83
C GLU A 9 -5.41 35.60 -44.30
N ASP A 10 -4.42 35.04 -43.63
CA ASP A 10 -4.22 34.69 -42.22
C ASP A 10 -3.78 35.89 -41.37
N GLU A 11 -4.38 36.16 -40.20
CA GLU A 11 -3.65 36.83 -39.12
C GLU A 11 -4.16 36.51 -37.69
N THR A 12 -3.39 35.64 -37.06
CA THR A 12 -3.20 35.40 -35.62
C THR A 12 -3.60 36.52 -34.65
N ARG A 13 -4.51 36.23 -33.72
CA ARG A 13 -4.66 37.01 -32.46
C ARG A 13 -4.60 36.09 -31.23
N ARG A 14 -3.37 35.86 -30.76
CA ARG A 14 -3.03 35.25 -29.47
C ARG A 14 -3.70 36.03 -28.32
N ARG A 15 -4.68 35.43 -27.64
CA ARG A 15 -5.14 35.88 -26.33
C ARG A 15 -4.28 35.22 -25.26
N LYS A 16 -3.41 36.02 -24.62
CA LYS A 16 -2.67 35.67 -23.39
C LYS A 16 -3.68 35.53 -22.25
N THR A 17 -3.80 34.34 -21.67
CA THR A 17 -4.43 34.12 -20.37
C THR A 17 -3.39 34.38 -19.28
N ALA A 18 -3.63 35.40 -18.45
CA ALA A 18 -2.85 35.66 -17.25
C ALA A 18 -3.28 34.67 -16.16
N SER A 19 -2.35 33.85 -15.67
CA SER A 19 -2.51 33.06 -14.45
C SER A 19 -2.13 33.91 -13.24
N PRO A 20 -2.86 33.84 -12.12
CA PRO A 20 -2.39 34.46 -10.88
C PRO A 20 -1.29 33.59 -10.25
N GLU A 21 -0.15 34.20 -9.96
CA GLU A 21 0.91 33.63 -9.12
C GLU A 21 0.40 33.53 -7.68
N ILE A 22 0.53 32.34 -7.08
CA ILE A 22 0.27 32.12 -5.66
C ILE A 22 1.60 32.34 -4.95
N ASP A 23 1.65 33.39 -4.15
CA ASP A 23 2.77 33.75 -3.28
C ASP A 23 2.93 32.70 -2.17
N VAL A 24 4.13 32.13 -2.03
CA VAL A 24 4.43 30.99 -1.15
C VAL A 24 5.40 31.38 -0.03
N ASP A 25 5.27 32.58 0.51
CA ASP A 25 5.99 32.98 1.72
C ASP A 25 5.00 33.18 2.88
N GLY A 26 4.79 32.13 3.70
CA GLY A 26 3.96 32.30 4.88
C GLY A 26 3.49 31.09 5.70
N LEU A 27 4.02 29.87 5.51
CA LEU A 27 3.70 28.75 6.41
C LEU A 27 4.89 28.42 7.32
N LYS A 28 4.93 29.06 8.49
CA LYS A 28 5.71 28.58 9.64
C LYS A 28 5.14 27.23 10.09
N SER A 29 5.99 26.22 10.10
CA SER A 29 5.71 24.87 10.60
C SER A 29 5.85 24.84 12.12
N ASP A 30 4.74 24.93 12.85
CA ASP A 30 4.72 24.61 14.29
C ASP A 30 4.28 23.16 14.47
N CYS A 31 5.20 22.22 14.24
CA CYS A 31 5.03 20.83 14.63
C CYS A 31 5.26 20.69 16.14
N SER A 32 4.17 20.75 16.90
CA SER A 32 4.15 20.48 18.33
C SER A 32 4.46 19.00 18.59
N SER A 33 5.60 18.71 19.21
CA SER A 33 5.93 17.39 19.76
C SER A 33 5.40 17.27 21.19
N PRO A 34 4.72 16.18 21.57
CA PRO A 34 4.51 15.87 22.98
C PRO A 34 5.66 15.04 23.56
N GLU A 35 6.39 15.71 24.44
CA GLU A 35 7.06 15.32 25.68
C GLU A 35 7.29 13.84 26.03
N ARG A 36 8.55 13.58 26.42
CA ARG A 36 9.02 12.43 27.19
C ARG A 36 8.50 12.52 28.62
N ILE A 37 8.03 11.39 29.16
CA ILE A 37 7.81 11.20 30.60
C ILE A 37 8.78 10.11 31.05
N ASP A 38 9.72 10.50 31.91
CA ASP A 38 10.59 9.62 32.68
C ASP A 38 10.06 9.53 34.14
N GLU A 39 10.48 8.45 34.82
CA GLU A 39 10.38 8.14 36.26
C GLU A 39 9.04 7.50 36.70
N GLU A 40 9.00 6.38 37.44
CA GLU A 40 9.68 6.16 38.73
C GLU A 40 10.17 4.71 39.00
N LYS A 41 11.18 4.66 39.88
CA LYS A 41 11.77 3.51 40.57
C LYS A 41 10.80 2.88 41.58
N GLU A 42 10.97 1.58 41.82
CA GLU A 42 10.87 1.03 43.18
C GLU A 42 11.97 -0.01 43.45
N LYS A 43 12.63 0.14 44.60
CA LYS A 43 13.64 -0.74 45.19
C LYS A 43 12.94 -1.80 46.04
N ALA A 44 13.50 -3.01 46.06
CA ALA A 44 13.59 -3.80 47.30
C ALA A 44 14.91 -4.60 47.29
N ALA A 45 15.62 -4.52 48.40
CA ALA A 45 16.88 -5.16 48.70
C ALA A 45 16.70 -6.12 49.89
N ASP A 46 17.54 -7.16 49.93
CA ASP A 46 18.08 -7.99 51.05
C ASP A 46 18.13 -9.46 50.60
N ASP A 47 19.12 -10.30 50.91
CA ASP A 47 20.13 -10.27 51.98
C ASP A 47 21.36 -11.14 51.59
N ARG A 48 22.42 -10.97 52.38
CA ARG A 48 23.81 -11.46 52.43
C ARG A 48 23.98 -13.00 52.31
N SER A 49 25.15 -13.60 52.03
CA SER A 49 26.43 -13.50 52.76
C SER A 49 27.55 -14.33 52.08
N ASP A 50 28.80 -13.89 52.25
CA ASP A 50 30.04 -14.65 52.62
C ASP A 50 30.48 -15.82 51.70
N GLY A 51 31.69 -15.93 51.16
CA GLY A 51 33.03 -15.56 51.63
C GLY A 51 33.85 -16.86 51.77
N SER A 52 34.91 -17.03 50.97
CA SER A 52 36.19 -17.69 51.32
C SER A 52 37.05 -18.05 50.10
N GLU A 53 38.28 -17.54 50.14
CA GLU A 53 39.43 -17.97 49.36
C GLU A 53 39.90 -19.36 49.80
N GLN A 54 40.42 -20.16 48.86
CA GLN A 54 41.53 -21.06 49.17
C GLN A 54 42.39 -21.36 47.93
N GLU A 55 43.63 -20.93 48.07
CA GLU A 55 44.80 -21.16 47.23
C GLU A 55 45.43 -22.52 47.60
N GLN A 56 45.89 -23.33 46.62
CA GLN A 56 47.24 -23.95 46.63
C GLN A 56 47.57 -24.86 45.42
N LYS A 57 48.77 -24.58 44.87
CA LYS A 57 49.84 -25.48 44.38
C LYS A 57 49.75 -26.19 43.00
N LYS A 58 50.38 -25.53 42.02
CA LYS A 58 51.71 -25.83 41.43
C LYS A 58 52.03 -27.30 41.03
N THR A 59 52.08 -27.56 39.72
CA THR A 59 53.17 -28.34 39.08
C THR A 59 53.45 -27.84 37.66
N LYS A 60 54.71 -27.97 37.28
CA LYS A 60 55.44 -27.36 36.17
C LYS A 60 55.59 -28.43 35.07
N ASN A 61 55.43 -28.09 33.78
CA ASN A 61 56.42 -28.33 32.71
C ASN A 61 55.83 -28.42 31.27
N THR A 62 56.45 -27.62 30.40
CA THR A 62 56.83 -27.89 28.99
C THR A 62 55.82 -27.63 27.84
N LEU A 63 56.15 -26.59 27.05
CA LEU A 63 55.62 -26.24 25.72
C LEU A 63 55.97 -27.29 24.63
N PRO A 64 55.20 -27.34 23.51
CA PRO A 64 55.74 -26.90 22.22
C PRO A 64 54.69 -26.14 21.33
N PRO A 65 55.03 -25.77 20.08
CA PRO A 65 55.16 -24.39 19.55
C PRO A 65 53.85 -23.70 19.07
N PRO A 66 53.86 -22.38 18.75
CA PRO A 66 52.68 -21.69 18.26
C PRO A 66 52.48 -21.98 16.76
N THR A 67 51.62 -22.93 16.44
CA THR A 67 51.07 -23.03 15.09
C THR A 67 50.14 -21.84 14.91
N THR A 68 50.58 -20.83 14.15
CA THR A 68 49.73 -19.74 13.67
C THR A 68 48.75 -20.31 12.65
N GLN A 69 47.74 -21.05 13.12
CA GLN A 69 46.53 -21.28 12.34
C GLN A 69 45.73 -20.00 12.46
N ARG A 70 45.96 -19.11 11.49
CA ARG A 70 45.02 -18.05 11.12
C ARG A 70 43.67 -18.74 10.95
N ALA A 71 42.79 -18.57 11.94
CA ALA A 71 41.40 -18.96 11.84
C ALA A 71 40.88 -18.29 10.58
N ARG A 72 40.73 -19.08 9.51
CA ARG A 72 39.92 -18.69 8.37
C ARG A 72 38.52 -18.60 8.94
N THR A 73 38.10 -17.39 9.30
CA THR A 73 36.70 -17.05 9.37
C THR A 73 36.17 -17.30 7.96
N SER A 74 35.66 -18.51 7.70
CA SER A 74 34.80 -18.75 6.55
C SER A 74 33.62 -17.82 6.76
N SER A 75 33.58 -16.74 5.98
CA SER A 75 32.49 -15.79 5.94
C SER A 75 31.23 -16.51 5.46
N SER A 76 30.47 -17.08 6.38
CA SER A 76 29.13 -17.65 6.18
C SER A 76 28.06 -16.57 5.97
N THR A 77 28.48 -15.36 5.57
CA THR A 77 27.61 -14.20 5.37
C THR A 77 26.99 -14.15 3.97
N SER A 78 27.52 -14.90 2.99
CA SER A 78 27.01 -14.90 1.61
C SER A 78 25.59 -15.47 1.54
N ASP A 79 25.37 -16.63 2.15
CA ASP A 79 24.11 -17.38 2.01
C ASP A 79 22.93 -16.64 2.65
N GLY A 80 23.15 -16.00 3.79
CA GLY A 80 22.13 -15.16 4.45
C GLY A 80 21.80 -13.89 3.67
N THR A 81 22.79 -13.31 2.98
CA THR A 81 22.60 -12.11 2.17
C THR A 81 21.81 -12.41 0.90
N GLU A 82 22.10 -13.52 0.23
CA GLU A 82 21.37 -13.95 -0.97
C GLU A 82 19.90 -14.27 -0.65
N ALA A 83 19.63 -14.96 0.47
CA ALA A 83 18.25 -15.26 0.89
C ALA A 83 17.44 -13.99 1.20
N LEU A 84 18.07 -12.98 1.81
CA LEU A 84 17.44 -11.70 2.08
C LEU A 84 17.15 -10.92 0.78
N ILE A 85 18.12 -10.89 -0.15
CA ILE A 85 17.92 -10.26 -1.47
C ILE A 85 16.78 -10.94 -2.22
N ALA A 86 16.74 -12.28 -2.23
CA ALA A 86 15.66 -13.04 -2.84
C ALA A 86 14.31 -12.65 -2.25
N THR A 87 14.21 -12.55 -0.92
CA THR A 87 12.98 -12.15 -0.22
C THR A 87 12.56 -10.71 -0.54
N LEU A 88 13.50 -9.75 -0.53
CA LEU A 88 13.21 -8.34 -0.83
C LEU A 88 12.87 -8.11 -2.29
N SER A 89 13.37 -8.95 -3.20
CA SER A 89 13.08 -8.92 -4.63
C SER A 89 11.83 -9.71 -5.03
N ALA A 90 11.24 -10.49 -4.12
CA ALA A 90 10.06 -11.32 -4.37
C ALA A 90 8.77 -10.50 -4.35
N TRP A 91 8.65 -9.54 -5.27
CA TRP A 91 7.45 -8.74 -5.45
C TRP A 91 7.23 -8.41 -6.93
N ASP A 92 5.98 -8.17 -7.30
CA ASP A 92 5.59 -7.76 -8.65
C ASP A 92 4.44 -6.74 -8.63
N TRP A 93 4.25 -6.08 -9.76
CA TRP A 93 3.12 -5.18 -9.95
C TRP A 93 1.89 -5.96 -10.41
N VAL A 94 0.77 -5.68 -9.76
CA VAL A 94 -0.53 -6.26 -10.10
C VAL A 94 -1.51 -5.15 -10.43
N THR A 95 -2.38 -5.39 -11.40
CA THR A 95 -3.38 -4.40 -11.83
C THR A 95 -4.77 -4.92 -11.48
N ILE A 96 -5.55 -4.10 -10.75
CA ILE A 96 -6.95 -4.37 -10.40
C ILE A 96 -7.75 -3.14 -10.80
N ASP A 97 -8.70 -3.28 -11.73
CA ASP A 97 -9.54 -2.16 -12.22
C ASP A 97 -8.71 -0.93 -12.67
N GLY A 98 -7.65 -1.19 -13.44
CA GLY A 98 -6.73 -0.15 -13.92
C GLY A 98 -5.79 0.44 -12.87
N LEU A 99 -5.94 0.06 -11.59
CA LEU A 99 -5.06 0.49 -10.52
C LEU A 99 -3.88 -0.48 -10.35
N GLN A 100 -2.66 0.05 -10.43
CA GLN A 100 -1.44 -0.71 -10.21
C GLN A 100 -1.06 -0.70 -8.71
N LEU A 101 -0.96 -1.90 -8.12
CA LEU A 101 -0.56 -2.12 -6.74
C LEU A 101 0.67 -3.05 -6.68
N PRO A 102 1.62 -2.83 -5.79
CA PRO A 102 2.64 -3.82 -5.47
C PRO A 102 2.02 -5.02 -4.75
N ALA A 103 2.48 -6.22 -5.10
CA ALA A 103 2.17 -7.45 -4.40
C ALA A 103 3.46 -8.19 -4.06
N VAL A 104 3.52 -8.77 -2.87
CA VAL A 104 4.62 -9.64 -2.44
C VAL A 104 4.28 -11.08 -2.76
N SER A 105 5.28 -11.85 -3.17
CA SER A 105 5.11 -13.26 -3.54
C SER A 105 5.52 -14.17 -2.39
N ARG A 106 4.57 -14.92 -1.83
CA ARG A 106 4.82 -15.98 -0.83
C ARG A 106 4.41 -17.33 -1.42
N ASN A 107 5.31 -18.31 -1.46
CA ASN A 107 5.00 -19.68 -1.89
C ASN A 107 4.24 -19.77 -3.23
N LYS A 108 4.59 -18.92 -4.22
CA LYS A 108 3.94 -18.78 -5.54
C LYS A 108 2.54 -18.13 -5.53
N GLU A 109 2.06 -17.68 -4.38
CA GLU A 109 0.86 -16.86 -4.25
C GLU A 109 1.24 -15.39 -4.05
N ARG A 110 0.39 -14.49 -4.53
CA ARG A 110 0.59 -13.05 -4.41
C ARG A 110 -0.27 -12.48 -3.30
N TYR A 111 0.31 -11.57 -2.53
CA TYR A 111 -0.32 -10.93 -1.40
C TYR A 111 -0.20 -9.42 -1.51
N VAL A 112 -1.28 -8.73 -1.14
CA VAL A 112 -1.36 -7.27 -1.12
C VAL A 112 -1.70 -6.79 0.28
N ALA A 113 -1.24 -5.60 0.65
CA ALA A 113 -1.53 -5.03 1.97
C ALA A 113 -3.00 -4.62 2.08
N VAL A 114 -3.64 -5.04 3.18
CA VAL A 114 -5.05 -4.73 3.48
C VAL A 114 -5.30 -3.23 3.46
N HIS A 115 -4.40 -2.45 4.08
CA HIS A 115 -4.48 -1.00 4.12
C HIS A 115 -4.56 -0.37 2.71
N MET A 116 -3.77 -0.88 1.77
CA MET A 116 -3.77 -0.38 0.38
C MET A 116 -5.06 -0.72 -0.35
N VAL A 117 -5.59 -1.93 -0.14
CA VAL A 117 -6.88 -2.35 -0.70
C VAL A 117 -7.99 -1.44 -0.20
N GLN A 118 -8.04 -1.19 1.12
CA GLN A 118 -9.03 -0.30 1.72
C GLN A 118 -8.90 1.14 1.17
N LEU A 119 -7.68 1.68 1.16
CA LEU A 119 -7.44 3.06 0.77
C LEU A 119 -7.63 3.32 -0.73
N LYS A 120 -7.26 2.38 -1.59
CA LYS A 120 -7.22 2.61 -3.05
C LYS A 120 -8.32 1.93 -3.85
N LEU A 121 -8.76 0.75 -3.43
CA LEU A 121 -9.80 0.01 -4.13
C LEU A 121 -11.17 0.29 -3.52
N LEU A 122 -11.27 0.23 -2.20
CA LEU A 122 -12.57 0.31 -1.52
C LEU A 122 -13.03 1.75 -1.26
N SER A 123 -12.11 2.72 -1.24
CA SER A 123 -12.45 4.14 -1.07
C SER A 123 -13.35 4.72 -2.18
N LYS A 124 -13.42 4.04 -3.34
CA LYS A 124 -14.31 4.42 -4.46
C LYS A 124 -15.77 4.05 -4.22
N PHE A 125 -16.04 3.13 -3.30
CA PHE A 125 -17.39 2.64 -3.02
C PHE A 125 -17.94 3.26 -1.74
N PRO A 126 -19.27 3.35 -1.60
CA PRO A 126 -19.89 3.79 -0.36
C PRO A 126 -19.45 2.91 0.82
N SER A 127 -19.28 3.51 2.00
CA SER A 127 -18.82 2.83 3.22
C SER A 127 -19.75 1.70 3.67
N HIS A 128 -20.99 1.68 3.19
CA HIS A 128 -22.00 0.67 3.50
C HIS A 128 -21.92 -0.53 2.53
N ILE A 129 -20.82 -1.27 2.54
CA ILE A 129 -20.81 -2.55 1.81
C ILE A 129 -21.77 -3.51 2.55
N PRO A 130 -22.79 -4.08 1.88
CA PRO A 130 -23.75 -4.94 2.55
C PRO A 130 -23.08 -6.12 3.27
N PRO A 131 -23.55 -6.47 4.48
CA PRO A 131 -23.00 -7.57 5.25
C PRO A 131 -23.09 -8.91 4.51
N GLU A 132 -24.01 -9.06 3.56
CA GLU A 132 -24.18 -10.25 2.73
C GLU A 132 -22.96 -10.48 1.83
N ILE A 133 -22.36 -9.41 1.30
CA ILE A 133 -21.17 -9.49 0.45
C ILE A 133 -19.95 -9.77 1.32
N THR A 134 -19.78 -9.02 2.41
CA THR A 134 -18.62 -9.20 3.30
C THR A 134 -18.61 -10.57 3.97
N ARG A 135 -19.76 -11.14 4.30
CA ARG A 135 -19.86 -12.52 4.82
C ARG A 135 -19.58 -13.59 3.78
N LYS A 136 -20.04 -13.39 2.53
CA LYS A 136 -19.84 -14.36 1.44
C LYS A 136 -18.37 -14.46 1.02
N PHE A 137 -17.61 -13.38 1.14
CA PHE A 137 -16.20 -13.31 0.75
C PHE A 137 -15.32 -13.12 1.99
N THR A 138 -15.21 -14.19 2.79
CA THR A 138 -14.28 -14.20 3.92
C THR A 138 -12.84 -14.33 3.40
N MET A 139 -12.03 -13.28 3.56
CA MET A 139 -10.62 -13.32 3.20
C MET A 139 -9.76 -13.77 4.39
N GLY A 140 -8.80 -14.66 4.14
CA GLY A 140 -7.76 -14.95 5.11
C GLY A 140 -6.73 -13.81 5.13
N SER A 141 -6.55 -13.16 6.27
CA SER A 141 -5.45 -12.22 6.47
C SER A 141 -4.24 -12.90 7.10
N HIS A 142 -3.05 -12.43 6.75
CA HIS A 142 -1.78 -12.91 7.26
C HIS A 142 -0.94 -11.72 7.74
N LYS A 143 -0.21 -11.90 8.84
CA LYS A 143 0.73 -10.86 9.29
C LYS A 143 1.84 -10.64 8.26
N MET A 144 2.19 -9.38 8.08
CA MET A 144 3.30 -8.95 7.25
C MET A 144 4.63 -9.26 7.94
N SER A 145 5.64 -9.70 7.18
CA SER A 145 7.00 -9.83 7.70
C SER A 145 7.71 -8.47 7.67
N VAL A 146 8.75 -8.31 8.48
CA VAL A 146 9.58 -7.11 8.48
C VAL A 146 10.15 -6.83 7.08
N SER A 147 10.65 -7.86 6.39
CA SER A 147 11.16 -7.73 5.02
C SER A 147 10.11 -7.20 4.04
N GLU A 148 8.88 -7.67 4.11
CA GLU A 148 7.82 -7.21 3.21
C GLU A 148 7.40 -5.78 3.52
N ALA A 149 7.30 -5.41 4.81
CA ALA A 149 7.04 -4.04 5.22
C ALA A 149 8.10 -3.08 4.66
N TRP A 150 9.36 -3.47 4.71
CA TRP A 150 10.47 -2.73 4.08
C TRP A 150 10.32 -2.64 2.56
N THR A 151 9.96 -3.73 1.88
CA THR A 151 9.69 -3.71 0.44
C THR A 151 8.56 -2.76 0.09
N PHE A 152 7.41 -2.82 0.77
CA PHE A 152 6.28 -1.92 0.54
C PHE A 152 6.63 -0.46 0.84
N ASN A 153 7.32 -0.18 1.94
CA ASN A 153 7.77 1.17 2.28
C ASN A 153 8.72 1.73 1.23
N SER A 154 9.66 0.92 0.75
CA SER A 154 10.62 1.31 -0.30
C SER A 154 9.90 1.63 -1.61
N ILE A 155 8.97 0.78 -2.04
CA ILE A 155 8.16 1.03 -3.24
C ILE A 155 7.30 2.28 -3.08
N ASN A 156 6.65 2.44 -1.92
CA ASN A 156 5.75 3.55 -1.67
C ASN A 156 6.51 4.88 -1.64
N ALA A 157 7.64 4.96 -0.94
CA ALA A 157 8.45 6.17 -0.85
C ALA A 157 9.17 6.51 -2.16
N VAL A 158 9.83 5.53 -2.79
CA VAL A 158 10.74 5.78 -3.93
C VAL A 158 9.97 5.85 -5.25
N ILE A 159 9.06 4.91 -5.50
CA ILE A 159 8.39 4.78 -6.80
C ILE A 159 7.07 5.54 -6.81
N ARG A 160 6.26 5.40 -5.74
CA ARG A 160 4.90 5.96 -5.69
C ARG A 160 4.82 7.31 -4.97
N LYS A 161 5.90 7.80 -4.37
CA LYS A 161 5.96 9.09 -3.65
C LYS A 161 4.84 9.24 -2.62
N PHE A 162 4.62 8.20 -1.81
CA PHE A 162 3.57 8.10 -0.78
C PHE A 162 2.13 8.07 -1.31
N ASP A 163 1.93 7.84 -2.61
CA ASP A 163 0.58 7.70 -3.15
C ASP A 163 -0.15 6.49 -2.57
N LEU A 164 0.52 5.43 -2.10
CA LEU A 164 -0.16 4.25 -1.52
C LEU A 164 -0.61 4.45 -0.06
N GLY A 165 -0.44 5.64 0.49
CA GLY A 165 -0.70 5.99 1.88
C GLY A 165 0.50 6.71 2.51
N CYS A 166 0.22 7.58 3.48
CA CYS A 166 1.27 8.29 4.24
C CYS A 166 1.78 7.50 5.45
N GLN A 167 1.05 6.46 5.87
CA GLN A 167 1.46 5.58 6.95
C GLN A 167 2.48 4.56 6.45
N LEU A 168 3.53 4.34 7.25
CA LEU A 168 4.51 3.29 6.98
C LEU A 168 3.94 1.93 7.33
N PHE A 169 4.24 0.94 6.49
CA PHE A 169 3.95 -0.46 6.76
C PHE A 169 4.87 -1.00 7.86
N THR A 170 4.30 -1.88 8.68
CA THR A 170 4.90 -2.53 9.85
C THR A 170 4.60 -4.03 9.81
N ALA A 171 5.23 -4.81 10.70
CA ALA A 171 4.93 -6.24 10.81
C ALA A 171 3.55 -6.54 11.45
N ASP A 172 2.92 -5.53 12.07
CA ASP A 172 1.58 -5.65 12.63
C ASP A 172 0.49 -5.57 11.56
N ASP A 173 0.83 -5.01 10.40
CA ASP A 173 -0.05 -4.90 9.25
C ASP A 173 -0.36 -6.26 8.64
N GLU A 174 -1.47 -6.28 7.90
CA GLU A 174 -2.03 -7.49 7.34
C GLU A 174 -1.95 -7.52 5.82
N LEU A 175 -1.72 -8.72 5.33
CA LEU A 175 -1.66 -9.11 3.93
C LEU A 175 -2.83 -10.03 3.62
N VAL A 176 -3.39 -9.87 2.44
CA VAL A 176 -4.47 -10.71 1.91
C VAL A 176 -4.10 -11.22 0.53
N LYS A 177 -4.59 -12.41 0.19
CA LYS A 177 -4.34 -13.02 -1.12
C LYS A 177 -4.94 -12.17 -2.23
N LEU A 178 -4.16 -11.95 -3.29
CA LEU A 178 -4.59 -11.17 -4.45
C LEU A 178 -5.88 -11.72 -5.07
N ASN A 179 -5.99 -13.04 -5.19
CA ASN A 179 -7.16 -13.68 -5.80
C ASN A 179 -8.45 -13.37 -5.03
N ASP A 180 -8.38 -13.42 -3.70
CA ASP A 180 -9.53 -13.14 -2.83
C ASP A 180 -9.91 -11.66 -2.90
N VAL A 181 -8.91 -10.77 -2.93
CA VAL A 181 -9.11 -9.33 -3.12
C VAL A 181 -9.77 -9.04 -4.46
N GLN A 182 -9.30 -9.64 -5.56
CA GLN A 182 -9.90 -9.46 -6.89
C GLN A 182 -11.35 -9.94 -6.89
N MET A 183 -11.62 -11.13 -6.36
CA MET A 183 -12.97 -11.68 -6.31
C MET A 183 -13.91 -10.75 -5.52
N PHE A 184 -13.49 -10.33 -4.33
CA PHE A 184 -14.27 -9.40 -3.52
C PHE A 184 -14.49 -8.06 -4.21
N TYR A 185 -13.44 -7.47 -4.76
CA TYR A 185 -13.50 -6.19 -5.46
C TYR A 185 -14.53 -6.25 -6.60
N TRP A 186 -14.48 -7.28 -7.45
CA TRP A 186 -15.43 -7.43 -8.55
C TRP A 186 -16.86 -7.61 -8.08
N ASN A 187 -17.08 -8.34 -6.98
CA ASN A 187 -18.42 -8.49 -6.41
C ASN A 187 -18.96 -7.19 -5.81
N VAL A 188 -18.11 -6.41 -5.13
CA VAL A 188 -18.49 -5.07 -4.63
C VAL A 188 -18.79 -4.13 -5.79
N LYS A 189 -17.97 -4.16 -6.86
CA LYS A 189 -18.20 -3.35 -8.06
C LYS A 189 -19.53 -3.71 -8.72
N LEU A 190 -19.77 -5.00 -8.94
CA LEU A 190 -21.01 -5.51 -9.53
C LEU A 190 -22.23 -5.09 -8.72
N PHE A 191 -22.20 -5.25 -7.40
CA PHE A 191 -23.29 -4.81 -6.53
C PHE A 191 -23.56 -3.31 -6.64
N ASN A 192 -22.50 -2.49 -6.67
CA ASN A 192 -22.66 -1.05 -6.82
C ASN A 192 -23.25 -0.67 -8.18
N LEU A 193 -22.83 -1.33 -9.27
CA LEU A 193 -23.40 -1.11 -10.60
C LEU A 193 -24.88 -1.50 -10.63
N GLN A 194 -25.27 -2.62 -10.02
CA GLN A 194 -26.67 -3.04 -9.92
C GLN A 194 -27.51 -2.04 -9.12
N ARG A 195 -26.99 -1.52 -8.00
CA ARG A 195 -27.64 -0.46 -7.21
C ARG A 195 -27.88 0.79 -8.06
N VAL A 196 -26.83 1.27 -8.73
CA VAL A 196 -26.91 2.46 -9.61
C VAL A 196 -27.89 2.24 -10.77
N ASN A 197 -27.92 1.05 -11.37
CA ASN A 197 -28.88 0.72 -12.41
C ASN A 197 -30.33 0.79 -11.89
N SER A 198 -30.59 0.27 -10.69
CA SER A 198 -31.91 0.35 -10.05
C SER A 198 -32.35 1.79 -9.75
N GLU A 199 -31.41 2.66 -9.37
CA GLU A 199 -31.66 4.09 -9.19
C GLU A 199 -32.02 4.76 -10.52
N TYR A 200 -31.32 4.44 -11.62
CA TYR A 200 -31.67 4.92 -12.95
C TYR A 200 -33.05 4.45 -13.40
N GLU A 201 -33.42 3.19 -13.16
CA GLU A 201 -34.77 2.70 -13.48
C GLU A 201 -35.87 3.42 -12.70
N THR A 202 -35.59 3.81 -11.47
CA THR A 202 -36.51 4.58 -10.63
C THR A 202 -36.63 6.02 -11.14
N ALA A 203 -35.50 6.64 -11.50
CA ALA A 203 -35.47 7.98 -12.07
C ALA A 203 -36.18 8.05 -13.43
N ILE A 204 -35.97 7.06 -14.30
CA ILE A 204 -36.67 6.91 -15.59
C ILE A 204 -38.18 6.86 -15.38
N ARG A 205 -38.64 6.03 -14.43
CA ARG A 205 -40.07 5.91 -14.07
C ARG A 205 -40.64 7.21 -13.50
N ALA A 206 -39.85 7.99 -12.78
CA ALA A 206 -40.30 9.27 -12.21
C ALA A 206 -40.26 10.43 -13.24
N ALA A 207 -39.46 10.31 -14.30
CA ALA A 207 -39.22 11.36 -15.30
C ALA A 207 -40.18 11.31 -16.49
N GLU A 208 -41.38 10.75 -16.35
CA GLU A 208 -42.36 10.51 -17.43
C GLU A 208 -42.64 11.73 -18.34
N HIS A 209 -42.39 12.96 -17.87
CA HIS A 209 -42.60 14.19 -18.62
C HIS A 209 -41.32 14.96 -19.01
N ASN A 210 -40.13 14.46 -18.69
CA ASN A 210 -38.85 15.09 -19.03
C ASN A 210 -38.05 14.25 -20.02
N ILE A 211 -38.28 14.50 -21.32
CA ILE A 211 -37.70 13.76 -22.45
C ILE A 211 -36.16 13.79 -22.42
N GLN A 212 -35.55 14.92 -22.07
CA GLN A 212 -34.08 15.03 -22.02
C GLN A 212 -33.49 14.18 -20.90
N LEU A 213 -34.12 14.20 -19.72
CA LEU A 213 -33.71 13.38 -18.58
C LEU A 213 -33.92 11.89 -18.85
N LEU A 214 -35.03 11.54 -19.52
CA LEU A 214 -35.33 10.17 -19.94
C LEU A 214 -34.26 9.63 -20.91
N ALA A 215 -33.96 10.37 -21.98
CA ALA A 215 -32.95 9.98 -22.95
C ALA A 215 -31.57 9.80 -22.30
N THR A 216 -31.18 10.74 -21.42
CA THR A 216 -29.91 10.67 -20.69
C THR A 216 -29.86 9.46 -19.75
N ALA A 217 -30.91 9.23 -18.97
CA ALA A 217 -30.96 8.12 -18.02
C ALA A 217 -30.98 6.76 -18.74
N MET A 218 -31.66 6.63 -19.88
CA MET A 218 -31.62 5.43 -20.73
C MET A 218 -30.22 5.16 -21.28
N GLN A 219 -29.52 6.21 -21.75
CA GLN A 219 -28.15 6.07 -22.25
C GLN A 219 -27.19 5.64 -21.13
N LEU A 220 -27.29 6.24 -19.95
CA LEU A 220 -26.47 5.87 -18.79
C LEU A 220 -26.75 4.44 -18.33
N LYS A 221 -28.02 4.02 -18.31
CA LYS A 221 -28.41 2.63 -18.02
C LYS A 221 -27.77 1.64 -18.98
N GLN A 222 -27.85 1.90 -20.30
CA GLN A 222 -27.24 1.02 -21.30
C GLN A 222 -25.73 0.87 -21.09
N GLN A 223 -25.04 1.97 -20.73
CA GLN A 223 -23.61 1.92 -20.44
C GLN A 223 -23.32 1.05 -19.20
N VAL A 224 -24.09 1.22 -18.13
CA VAL A 224 -23.93 0.43 -16.90
C VAL A 224 -24.21 -1.06 -17.14
N GLU A 225 -25.21 -1.40 -17.95
CA GLU A 225 -25.50 -2.79 -18.32
C GLU A 225 -24.37 -3.42 -19.12
N ASN A 226 -23.76 -2.66 -20.04
CA ASN A 226 -22.57 -3.13 -20.76
C ASN A 226 -21.37 -3.36 -19.82
N ASP A 227 -21.24 -2.56 -18.75
CA ASP A 227 -20.16 -2.71 -17.76
C ASP A 227 -20.41 -3.86 -16.75
N ILE A 228 -21.64 -4.39 -16.71
CA ILE A 228 -22.02 -5.54 -15.88
C ILE A 228 -21.75 -6.88 -16.60
N LEU A 229 -21.89 -6.90 -17.93
CA LEU A 229 -21.73 -8.09 -18.80
C LEU A 229 -20.26 -8.41 -19.09
#